data_AF-A0A416A0K9-F1
#
_entry.id   AF-A0A416A0K9-F1
#
_cell.length_a   1.000
_cell.length_b   1.000
_cell.length_c   1.000
_cell.angle_alpha   90.00
_cell.angle_beta   90.00
_cell.angle_gamma   90.00
#
_symmetry.space_group_name_H-M   'P 1'
#
loop_
_entity.id
_entity.type
_entity.pdbx_description
1 polymer ?
#
loop_
_entity_poly.entity_id
_entity_poly.type
_entity_poly.pdbx_seq_one_letter_code
_entity_poly.pdbx_strand_id
1 'polypeptide(L)'
;MITREMIKKGFKNGIISIEDDYAGCMGICCKIGENAFYFANSKDVDLSKEKYWGKYTLDMTIDMIFNMLKDVESAEENGIDCVELDYYEAVLK
;
A
#
# COMPACT_ATOMS: atom_id res chain seq x y z
N MET A 1 14.20 6.85 -0.75
CA MET A 1 13.64 5.94 -1.76
C MET A 1 13.20 4.65 -1.10
N ILE A 2 11.93 4.29 -1.25
CA ILE A 2 11.37 3.05 -0.71
C ILE A 2 11.85 1.86 -1.56
N THR A 3 12.16 0.74 -0.90
CA THR A 3 12.61 -0.49 -1.57
C THR A 3 11.63 -1.64 -1.33
N ARG A 4 11.64 -2.65 -2.21
CA ARG A 4 10.86 -3.90 -2.00
C ARG A 4 11.15 -4.54 -0.65
N GLU A 5 12.42 -4.51 -0.20
CA GLU A 5 12.82 -5.09 1.09
C GLU A 5 12.24 -4.31 2.29
N MET A 6 12.13 -2.98 2.19
CA MET A 6 11.45 -2.16 3.21
C MET A 6 9.96 -2.53 3.31
N ILE A 7 9.27 -2.68 2.17
CA ILE A 7 7.85 -3.08 2.13
C ILE A 7 7.68 -4.48 2.73
N LYS A 8 8.53 -5.44 2.34
CA LYS A 8 8.53 -6.80 2.87
C LYS A 8 8.72 -6.84 4.38
N LYS A 9 9.66 -6.06 4.92
CA LYS A 9 9.86 -5.92 6.37
C LYS A 9 8.67 -5.23 7.04
N GLY A 10 8.08 -4.24 6.38
CA GLY A 10 6.87 -3.56 6.84
C GLY A 10 5.71 -4.52 7.08
N PHE A 11 5.44 -5.42 6.14
CA PHE A 11 4.46 -6.50 6.33
C PHE A 11 4.85 -7.44 7.48
N LYS A 12 6.11 -7.89 7.51
CA LYS A 12 6.60 -8.81 8.56
C LYS A 12 6.46 -8.23 9.97
N ASN A 13 6.65 -6.93 10.11
CA ASN A 13 6.62 -6.23 11.40
C ASN A 13 5.25 -5.63 11.73
N GLY A 14 4.25 -5.78 10.86
CA GLY A 14 2.89 -5.25 11.06
C GLY A 14 2.77 -3.74 10.85
N ILE A 15 3.78 -3.09 10.27
CA ILE A 15 3.74 -1.67 9.89
C ILE A 15 2.86 -1.47 8.65
N ILE A 16 2.89 -2.43 7.74
CA ILE A 16 2.03 -2.48 6.56
C ILE A 16 0.93 -3.51 6.78
N SER A 17 -0.31 -3.12 6.47
CA SER A 17 -1.43 -4.04 6.36
C SER A 17 -2.35 -3.67 5.20
N ILE A 18 -3.05 -4.67 4.67
CA ILE A 18 -4.13 -4.44 3.70
C ILE A 18 -5.44 -4.41 4.46
N GLU A 19 -6.20 -3.35 4.29
CA GLU A 19 -7.49 -3.13 4.96
C GLU A 19 -8.59 -2.83 3.95
N ASP A 20 -9.83 -3.15 4.30
CA ASP A 20 -11.05 -2.83 3.56
C ASP A 20 -11.96 -1.84 4.30
N ASP A 21 -11.60 -1.46 5.53
CA ASP A 21 -12.24 -0.43 6.34
C ASP A 21 -11.19 0.24 7.25
N TYR A 22 -10.56 1.30 6.75
CA TYR A 22 -9.62 2.12 7.51
C TYR A 22 -9.66 3.57 7.01
N ALA A 23 -9.68 4.55 7.93
CA ALA A 23 -9.65 5.98 7.62
C ALA A 23 -10.68 6.45 6.55
N GLY A 24 -11.84 5.78 6.46
CA GLY A 24 -12.88 6.08 5.47
C GLY A 24 -12.64 5.47 4.09
N CYS A 25 -11.72 4.51 3.97
CA CYS A 25 -11.53 3.75 2.74
C CYS A 25 -12.81 2.99 2.35
N MET A 26 -13.25 3.16 1.10
CA MET A 26 -14.42 2.50 0.53
C MET A 26 -13.99 1.35 -0.39
N GLY A 27 -13.10 0.48 0.11
CA GLY A 27 -12.48 -0.62 -0.64
C GLY A 27 -11.09 -0.96 -0.12
N ILE A 28 -10.38 -1.84 -0.83
CA ILE A 28 -9.04 -2.28 -0.46
C ILE A 28 -8.03 -1.12 -0.50
N CYS A 29 -7.39 -0.87 0.63
CA CYS A 29 -6.29 0.09 0.78
C CYS A 29 -5.07 -0.57 1.41
N CYS A 30 -3.90 0.03 1.16
CA CYS A 30 -2.65 -0.28 1.81
C CYS A 30 -2.46 0.72 2.93
N LYS A 31 -2.49 0.24 4.17
CA LYS A 31 -2.16 1.01 5.37
C LYS A 31 -0.65 0.89 5.61
N ILE A 32 0.02 2.03 5.81
CA ILE A 32 1.43 2.11 6.22
C ILE A 32 1.52 3.08 7.38
N GLY A 33 1.87 2.59 8.57
CA GLY A 33 1.82 3.40 9.79
C GLY A 33 0.40 3.85 10.09
N GLU A 34 0.16 5.16 10.10
CA GLU A 34 -1.15 5.76 10.38
C GLU A 34 -1.90 6.20 9.12
N ASN A 35 -1.21 6.26 7.97
CA ASN A 35 -1.81 6.67 6.69
C ASN A 35 -2.16 5.45 5.83
N ALA A 36 -3.01 5.67 4.83
CA ALA A 36 -3.38 4.64 3.88
C ALA A 36 -3.66 5.22 2.49
N PHE A 37 -3.42 4.42 1.46
CA PHE A 37 -3.69 4.77 0.07
C PHE A 37 -4.32 3.60 -0.69
N TYR A 38 -5.06 3.91 -1.76
CA TYR A 38 -5.64 2.90 -2.64
C TYR A 38 -4.60 2.39 -3.63
N PHE A 39 -4.50 1.07 -3.81
CA PHE A 39 -3.43 0.46 -4.61
C PHE A 39 -3.89 -0.69 -5.53
N ALA A 40 -5.18 -1.02 -5.49
CA ALA A 40 -5.78 -2.05 -6.35
C ALA A 40 -6.55 -1.38 -7.50
N ASN A 41 -6.74 -2.13 -8.60
CA ASN A 41 -7.48 -1.65 -9.77
C ASN A 41 -8.91 -1.22 -9.38
N SER A 42 -9.49 -0.28 -10.11
CA SER A 42 -10.88 0.19 -9.95
C SER A 42 -11.96 -0.91 -10.02
N LYS A 43 -11.59 -2.14 -10.39
CA LYS A 43 -12.46 -3.33 -10.39
C LYS A 43 -12.50 -4.07 -9.05
N ASP A 44 -11.62 -3.69 -8.12
CA ASP A 44 -11.45 -4.34 -6.81
C ASP A 44 -12.00 -3.50 -5.65
N VAL A 45 -12.75 -2.43 -5.97
CA VAL A 45 -13.37 -1.51 -5.00
C VAL A 45 -14.31 -2.23 -4.02
N ASP A 46 -14.91 -3.36 -4.43
CA ASP A 46 -15.79 -4.21 -3.59
C ASP A 46 -15.11 -5.48 -3.04
N LEU A 47 -13.78 -5.60 -3.11
CA LEU A 47 -13.09 -6.72 -2.48
C LEU A 47 -13.02 -6.51 -0.97
N SER A 48 -13.52 -7.48 -0.21
CA SER A 48 -13.13 -7.60 1.20
C SER A 48 -11.68 -8.05 1.30
N LYS A 49 -11.03 -7.77 2.42
CA LYS A 49 -9.66 -8.19 2.74
C LYS A 49 -9.47 -9.70 2.55
N GLU A 50 -10.46 -10.49 2.97
CA GLU A 50 -10.45 -11.95 2.78
C GLU A 50 -10.44 -12.34 1.29
N LYS A 51 -11.30 -11.71 0.47
CA LYS A 51 -11.35 -11.98 -0.97
C LYS A 51 -10.08 -11.51 -1.68
N TYR A 52 -9.47 -10.42 -1.22
CA TYR A 52 -8.18 -9.95 -1.73
C TYR A 52 -7.10 -11.01 -1.54
N TRP A 53 -6.92 -11.51 -0.31
CA TRP A 53 -5.90 -12.53 -0.02
C TRP A 53 -6.19 -13.90 -0.63
N GLY A 54 -7.46 -14.18 -0.99
CA GLY A 54 -7.80 -15.34 -1.81
C GLY A 54 -7.35 -15.24 -3.27
N LYS A 55 -7.04 -14.03 -3.78
CA LYS A 55 -6.64 -13.77 -5.17
C LYS A 55 -5.16 -13.40 -5.34
N TYR A 56 -4.62 -12.62 -4.41
CA TYR A 56 -3.29 -12.04 -4.50
C TYR A 56 -2.35 -12.65 -3.47
N THR A 57 -1.13 -12.94 -3.90
CA THR A 57 -0.07 -13.37 -2.98
C THR A 57 0.60 -12.15 -2.35
N LEU A 58 1.25 -12.35 -1.20
CA LEU A 58 2.04 -11.29 -0.56
C LEU A 58 3.11 -10.70 -1.49
N ASP A 59 3.74 -11.53 -2.33
CA ASP A 59 4.77 -11.06 -3.27
C ASP A 59 4.16 -10.15 -4.37
N MET A 60 2.99 -10.51 -4.90
CA MET A 60 2.24 -9.66 -5.83
C MET A 60 1.84 -8.33 -5.18
N THR A 61 1.36 -8.37 -3.93
CA THR A 61 1.01 -7.18 -3.17
C THR A 61 2.22 -6.27 -2.95
N ILE A 62 3.38 -6.84 -2.59
CA ILE A 62 4.64 -6.10 -2.44
C ILE A 62 5.02 -5.42 -3.76
N ASP A 63 4.89 -6.10 -4.89
CA ASP A 63 5.22 -5.54 -6.20
C ASP A 63 4.28 -4.41 -6.60
N MET A 64 2.99 -4.53 -6.32
CA MET A 64 2.02 -3.46 -6.55
C MET A 64 2.36 -2.20 -5.75
N ILE A 65 2.55 -2.35 -4.44
CA ILE A 65 2.91 -1.23 -3.54
C ILE A 65 4.25 -0.62 -3.98
N PHE A 66 5.25 -1.44 -4.30
CA PHE A 66 6.55 -0.96 -4.75
C PHE A 66 6.44 -0.14 -6.04
N ASN A 67 5.67 -0.62 -7.02
CA ASN A 67 5.53 0.08 -8.29
C ASN A 67 4.87 1.46 -8.14
N MET A 68 4.05 1.65 -7.12
CA MET A 68 3.44 2.95 -6.80
C MET A 68 4.36 3.86 -6.00
N LEU A 69 5.20 3.31 -5.11
CA LEU A 69 6.03 4.10 -4.19
C LEU A 69 7.51 4.22 -4.60
N LYS A 70 7.90 3.64 -5.74
CA LYS A 70 9.32 3.55 -6.17
C LYS A 70 9.98 4.92 -6.41
N ASP A 71 9.20 5.93 -6.81
CA ASP A 71 9.63 7.29 -7.08
C ASP A 71 8.45 8.28 -6.95
N VAL A 72 8.77 9.58 -6.95
CA VAL A 72 7.78 10.66 -6.78
C VAL A 72 6.74 10.64 -7.91
N GLU A 73 7.18 10.41 -9.16
CA GLU A 73 6.30 10.38 -10.33
C GLU A 73 5.23 9.29 -10.21
N SER A 74 5.65 8.07 -9.86
CA SER A 74 4.72 6.94 -9.67
C SER A 74 3.77 7.16 -8.50
N ALA A 75 4.23 7.83 -7.44
CA ALA A 75 3.40 8.14 -6.28
C ALA A 75 2.31 9.16 -6.65
N GLU A 76 2.69 10.25 -7.32
CA GLU A 76 1.77 11.30 -7.76
C GLU A 76 0.73 10.78 -8.76
N GLU A 77 1.11 9.90 -9.69
CA GLU A 77 0.19 9.22 -10.61
C GLU A 77 -0.90 8.41 -9.89
N ASN A 78 -0.61 7.98 -8.66
CA ASN A 78 -1.51 7.22 -7.80
C ASN A 78 -2.14 8.06 -6.67
N GLY A 79 -2.02 9.39 -6.74
CA GLY A 79 -2.64 10.32 -5.80
C GLY A 79 -1.92 10.44 -4.45
N ILE A 80 -0.65 10.02 -4.37
CA ILE A 80 0.19 10.10 -3.17
C ILE A 80 1.14 11.28 -3.38
N ASP A 81 1.00 12.33 -2.59
CA ASP A 81 1.87 13.49 -2.68
C ASP A 81 3.27 13.24 -2.08
N CYS A 82 4.20 14.15 -2.31
CA CYS A 82 5.57 14.02 -1.83
C CYS A 82 5.69 13.99 -0.30
N VAL A 83 4.78 14.65 0.42
CA VAL A 83 4.77 14.68 1.89
C VAL A 83 4.34 13.32 2.44
N GLU A 84 3.33 12.71 1.82
CA GLU A 84 2.86 11.38 2.15
C GLU A 84 3.91 10.31 1.80
N LEU A 85 4.58 10.44 0.64
CA LEU A 85 5.68 9.55 0.25
C LEU A 85 6.87 9.62 1.23
N ASP A 86 7.26 10.83 1.63
CA ASP A 86 8.33 11.05 2.63
C ASP A 86 7.96 10.43 3.99
N TYR A 87 6.68 10.53 4.38
CA TYR A 87 6.16 9.86 5.57
C TYR A 87 6.31 8.34 5.47
N TYR A 88 5.88 7.73 4.35
CA TYR A 88 6.02 6.29 4.15
C TYR A 88 7.47 5.83 4.17
N GLU A 89 8.38 6.60 3.58
CA GLU A 89 9.81 6.30 3.64
C GLU A 89 10.33 6.33 5.09
N ALA A 90 9.92 7.31 5.89
CA ALA A 90 10.35 7.44 7.28
C ALA A 90 9.85 6.29 8.17
N VAL A 91 8.61 5.85 7.97
CA VAL A 91 7.97 4.78 8.75
C VAL A 91 8.50 3.39 8.39
N LEU A 92 8.94 3.19 7.14
CA LEU A 92 9.43 1.89 6.65
C LEU A 92 10.94 1.66 6.85
N LYS A 93 11.69 2.66 7.36
CA LYS A 93 13.11 2.53 7.72
C LYS A 93 13.31 1.63 8.94
#